data_AF-A0A925FYR6-F1
#
_entry.id   AF-A0A925FYR6-F1
#
_cell.length_a   1.000
_cell.length_b   1.000
_cell.length_c   1.000
_cell.angle_alpha   90.00
_cell.angle_beta   90.00
_cell.angle_gamma   90.00
#
_symmetry.space_group_name_H-M   'P 1'
#
loop_
_entity.id
_entity.type
_entity.pdbx_description
1 polymer ?
#
loop_
_entity_poly.entity_id
_entity_poly.type
_entity_poly.pdbx_seq_one_letter_code
_entity_poly.pdbx_strand_id
1 'polypeptide(L)'
;MAGASLFLLLAVCSIAAQQRQLTATTFTVKGYKLHLREREGKCVVVYERQKRSDEQALDLPAPCQFVRHPKNRNTAQSYTYKDLRNATVLLVVGGPLNAKRTDALMPDGCGTQWQAIILRRGSVSVSKISQGSTLCPSAGTDEKMFWVAAH
;
A
#
# COMPACT_ATOMS: atom_id res chain seq x y z
N MET A 1 -19.14 61.91 23.11
CA MET A 1 -17.79 61.34 22.91
C MET A 1 -17.98 59.92 22.40
N ALA A 2 -17.76 59.72 21.10
CA ALA A 2 -18.03 58.47 20.39
C ALA A 2 -16.82 57.54 20.52
N GLY A 3 -17.02 56.37 21.12
CA GLY A 3 -16.03 55.28 21.16
C GLY A 3 -16.32 54.28 20.06
N ALA A 4 -15.51 54.31 18.99
CA ALA A 4 -15.57 53.33 17.91
C ALA A 4 -14.87 52.03 18.36
N SER A 5 -15.67 50.98 18.61
CA SER A 5 -15.16 49.63 18.88
C SER A 5 -14.72 48.95 17.58
N LEU A 6 -13.42 48.69 17.51
CA LEU A 6 -12.69 48.08 16.42
C LEU A 6 -13.02 46.57 16.33
N PHE A 7 -13.75 46.15 15.30
CA PHE A 7 -14.00 44.73 15.00
C PHE A 7 -12.72 44.10 14.38
N LEU A 8 -12.00 43.31 15.17
CA LEU A 8 -10.86 42.51 14.70
C LEU A 8 -11.37 41.21 14.07
N LEU A 9 -11.50 41.20 12.74
CA LEU A 9 -11.80 40.00 11.94
C LEU A 9 -10.57 39.07 11.92
N LEU A 10 -10.56 38.07 12.79
CA LEU A 10 -9.62 36.95 12.73
C LEU A 10 -10.03 36.05 11.54
N ALA A 11 -9.39 36.28 10.39
CA ALA A 11 -9.45 35.39 9.25
C ALA A 11 -8.73 34.08 9.58
N VAL A 12 -9.48 33.07 10.02
CA VAL A 12 -8.98 31.71 10.20
C VAL A 12 -8.70 31.14 8.82
N CYS A 13 -7.42 31.13 8.45
CA CYS A 13 -6.93 30.54 7.22
C CYS A 13 -7.12 29.03 7.30
N SER A 14 -8.23 28.53 6.77
CA SER A 14 -8.47 27.10 6.56
C SER A 14 -7.48 26.57 5.54
N ILE A 15 -6.30 26.17 6.01
CA ILE A 15 -5.38 25.31 5.26
C ILE A 15 -6.06 23.94 5.19
N ALA A 16 -6.95 23.78 4.21
CA ALA A 16 -7.43 22.47 3.82
C ALA A 16 -6.24 21.71 3.24
N ALA A 17 -5.55 20.92 4.07
CA ALA A 17 -4.62 19.92 3.62
C ALA A 17 -5.40 18.97 2.70
N GLN A 18 -5.29 19.20 1.39
CA GLN A 18 -5.95 18.41 0.37
C GLN A 18 -5.28 17.05 0.35
N GLN A 19 -5.75 16.14 1.21
CA GLN A 19 -5.39 14.74 1.17
C GLN A 19 -5.73 14.24 -0.23
N ARG A 20 -4.69 13.96 -1.04
CA ARG A 20 -4.85 13.19 -2.28
C ARG A 20 -5.49 11.87 -1.86
N GLN A 21 -6.79 11.76 -2.08
CA GLN A 21 -7.53 10.53 -1.82
C GLN A 21 -7.06 9.54 -2.88
N LEU A 22 -5.96 8.82 -2.58
CA LEU A 22 -5.49 7.72 -3.39
C LEU A 22 -6.69 6.78 -3.51
N THR A 23 -7.19 6.57 -4.72
CA THR A 23 -8.33 5.71 -4.98
C THR A 23 -8.01 4.34 -4.43
N ALA A 24 -8.58 4.00 -3.26
CA ALA A 24 -8.21 2.82 -2.49
C ALA A 24 -8.60 1.58 -3.29
N THR A 25 -7.67 1.06 -4.08
CA THR A 25 -7.92 -0.11 -4.90
C THR A 25 -8.04 -1.30 -3.97
N THR A 26 -9.20 -1.94 -4.00
CA THR A 26 -9.53 -3.07 -3.15
C THR A 26 -9.39 -4.37 -3.94
N PHE A 27 -8.75 -5.37 -3.34
CA PHE A 27 -8.59 -6.71 -3.92
C PHE A 27 -9.16 -7.79 -3.03
N THR A 28 -9.78 -8.81 -3.62
CA THR A 28 -10.22 -9.99 -2.88
C THR A 28 -9.30 -11.17 -3.16
N VAL A 29 -8.59 -11.65 -2.15
CA VAL A 29 -7.65 -12.78 -2.25
C VAL A 29 -7.90 -13.76 -1.10
N LYS A 30 -8.21 -15.02 -1.42
CA LYS A 30 -8.51 -16.09 -0.44
C LYS A 30 -9.57 -15.71 0.61
N GLY A 31 -10.57 -14.92 0.21
CA GLY A 31 -11.63 -14.45 1.09
C GLY A 31 -11.23 -13.31 2.03
N TYR A 32 -10.03 -12.76 1.88
CA TYR A 32 -9.64 -11.47 2.44
C TYR A 32 -9.92 -10.37 1.42
N LYS A 33 -10.55 -9.30 1.86
CA LYS A 33 -10.69 -8.05 1.09
C LYS A 33 -9.63 -7.08 1.60
N LEU A 34 -8.68 -6.72 0.75
CA LEU A 34 -7.47 -5.98 1.08
C LEU A 34 -7.47 -4.63 0.38
N HIS A 35 -7.04 -3.57 1.07
CA HIS A 35 -6.66 -2.31 0.44
C HIS A 35 -5.49 -1.68 1.18
N LEU A 36 -4.78 -0.78 0.50
CA LEU A 36 -3.73 0.02 1.11
C LEU A 36 -4.28 1.40 1.44
N ARG A 37 -3.78 1.96 2.53
CA ARG A 37 -3.93 3.37 2.87
C ARG A 37 -2.61 3.91 3.38
N GLU A 38 -2.53 5.23 3.42
CA GLU A 38 -1.36 5.93 3.93
C GLU A 38 -1.69 6.54 5.29
N ARG A 39 -0.80 6.37 6.26
CA ARG A 39 -0.88 7.00 7.59
C ARG A 39 0.53 7.47 7.95
N GLU A 40 0.68 8.77 8.22
CA GLU A 40 1.96 9.37 8.64
C GLU A 40 3.14 9.06 7.69
N GLY A 41 2.89 9.09 6.38
CA GLY A 41 3.91 8.81 5.36
C GLY A 41 4.31 7.33 5.25
N LYS A 42 3.66 6.43 5.99
CA LYS A 42 3.83 4.98 5.90
C LYS A 42 2.60 4.32 5.32
N CYS A 43 2.78 3.11 4.83
CA CYS A 43 1.71 2.31 4.26
C CYS A 43 1.09 1.40 5.30
N VAL A 44 -0.22 1.22 5.22
CA VAL A 44 -0.97 0.33 6.08
C VAL A 44 -1.83 -0.54 5.20
N VAL A 45 -1.75 -1.87 5.37
CA VAL A 45 -2.73 -2.77 4.78
C VAL A 45 -3.92 -2.86 5.71
N VAL A 46 -5.10 -2.56 5.17
CA VAL A 46 -6.37 -2.85 5.83
C VAL A 46 -6.93 -4.12 5.19
N TYR A 47 -7.36 -5.05 6.04
CA TYR A 47 -7.88 -6.33 5.61
C TYR A 47 -9.17 -6.69 6.32
N GLU A 48 -10.14 -7.11 5.53
CA GLU A 48 -11.45 -7.55 5.99
C GLU A 48 -11.61 -9.04 5.68
N ARG A 49 -12.13 -9.79 6.64
CA ARG A 49 -12.56 -11.17 6.43
C ARG A 49 -13.85 -11.44 7.20
N GLN A 50 -14.88 -11.89 6.49
CA GLN A 50 -16.23 -12.04 7.03
C GLN A 50 -16.75 -10.70 7.62
N LYS A 51 -16.91 -10.61 8.94
CA LYS A 51 -17.38 -9.42 9.65
C LYS A 51 -16.29 -8.74 10.49
N ARG A 52 -15.03 -9.14 10.33
CA ARG A 52 -13.89 -8.55 11.04
C ARG A 52 -13.06 -7.73 10.06
N SER A 53 -12.71 -6.51 10.48
CA SER A 53 -11.79 -5.61 9.79
C SER A 53 -10.65 -5.31 10.75
N ASP A 54 -9.44 -5.31 10.24
CA ASP A 54 -8.23 -5.10 11.00
C ASP A 54 -7.15 -4.48 10.07
N GLU A 55 -6.06 -4.01 10.67
CA GLU A 55 -5.03 -3.26 9.97
C GLU A 55 -3.64 -3.65 10.45
N GLN A 56 -2.69 -3.69 9.51
CA GLN A 56 -1.29 -3.95 9.81
C GLN A 56 -0.43 -2.87 9.16
N ALA A 57 0.36 -2.17 9.99
CA ALA A 57 1.34 -1.23 9.49
C ALA A 57 2.42 -1.96 8.70
N LEU A 58 2.81 -1.37 7.58
CA LEU A 58 3.99 -1.75 6.80
C LEU A 58 5.12 -0.79 7.16
N ASP A 59 6.34 -1.29 7.13
CA ASP A 59 7.55 -0.47 7.27
C ASP A 59 7.93 0.23 5.95
N LEU A 60 7.03 0.19 4.96
CA LEU A 60 7.18 0.82 3.67
C LEU A 60 6.75 2.30 3.71
N PRO A 61 7.62 3.22 3.24
CA PRO A 61 7.25 4.59 2.95
C PRO A 61 6.23 4.67 1.81
N ALA A 62 5.30 5.63 1.92
CA ALA A 62 4.41 6.02 0.83
C ALA A 62 5.19 6.65 -0.35
N PRO A 63 4.65 6.65 -1.59
CA PRO A 63 3.39 6.01 -2.01
C PRO A 63 3.52 4.49 -2.16
N CYS A 64 2.45 3.74 -1.86
CA CYS A 64 2.45 2.27 -1.99
C CYS A 64 1.43 1.71 -2.97
N GLN A 65 1.80 0.60 -3.60
CA GLN A 65 0.95 -0.13 -4.53
C GLN A 65 1.12 -1.64 -4.37
N PHE A 66 0.02 -2.37 -4.49
CA PHE A 66 0.09 -3.82 -4.68
C PHE A 66 0.68 -4.13 -6.06
N VAL A 67 1.55 -5.13 -6.13
CA VAL A 67 1.97 -5.70 -7.40
C VAL A 67 0.75 -6.35 -8.07
N ARG A 68 0.49 -5.97 -9.32
CA ARG A 68 -0.68 -6.42 -10.09
C ARG A 68 -0.33 -7.60 -10.99
N HIS A 69 -1.32 -8.45 -11.24
CA HIS A 69 -1.13 -9.57 -12.16
C HIS A 69 -0.95 -9.06 -13.60
N PRO A 70 0.09 -9.50 -14.34
CA PRO A 70 0.43 -8.92 -15.64
C PRO A 70 -0.67 -9.09 -16.69
N LYS A 71 -1.41 -10.21 -16.63
CA LYS A 71 -2.54 -10.48 -17.54
C LYS A 71 -3.88 -9.92 -17.06
N ASN A 72 -3.99 -9.55 -15.78
CA ASN A 72 -5.22 -9.02 -15.19
C ASN A 72 -4.88 -7.93 -14.18
N ARG A 73 -4.77 -6.71 -14.69
CA ARG A 73 -4.41 -5.52 -13.89
C ARG A 73 -5.48 -5.12 -12.87
N ASN A 74 -6.62 -5.81 -12.80
CA ASN A 74 -7.63 -5.60 -11.76
C ASN A 74 -7.47 -6.54 -10.56
N THR A 75 -6.43 -7.39 -10.58
CA THR A 75 -6.11 -8.32 -9.50
C THR A 75 -4.69 -8.10 -9.00
N ALA A 76 -4.49 -8.17 -7.69
CA ALA A 76 -3.16 -8.28 -7.12
C ALA A 76 -2.54 -9.63 -7.54
N GLN A 77 -1.26 -9.60 -7.93
CA GLN A 77 -0.51 -10.83 -8.15
C GLN A 77 -0.27 -11.51 -6.80
N SER A 78 -0.47 -12.82 -6.75
CA SER A 78 -0.30 -13.59 -5.53
C SER A 78 0.08 -15.03 -5.82
N TYR A 79 0.87 -15.64 -4.94
CA TYR A 79 1.27 -17.04 -5.03
C TYR A 79 0.94 -17.77 -3.73
N THR A 80 0.67 -19.08 -3.80
CA THR A 80 0.34 -19.89 -2.62
C THR A 80 1.36 -21.00 -2.43
N TYR A 81 1.96 -21.06 -1.25
CA TYR A 81 3.06 -21.97 -0.93
C TYR A 81 2.60 -23.03 0.10
N LYS A 82 2.70 -24.31 -0.28
CA LYS A 82 2.20 -25.44 0.53
C LYS A 82 3.08 -25.69 1.76
N ASP A 83 4.39 -25.60 1.57
CA ASP A 83 5.45 -25.64 2.58
C ASP A 83 5.28 -24.56 3.67
N LEU A 84 4.66 -23.43 3.34
CA LEU A 84 4.29 -22.38 4.30
C LEU A 84 2.88 -22.53 4.87
N ARG A 85 2.40 -23.77 5.03
CA ARG A 85 1.03 -24.12 5.50
C ARG A 85 -0.07 -23.52 4.62
N ASN A 86 0.11 -23.57 3.30
CA ASN A 86 -0.79 -22.96 2.31
C ASN A 86 -0.95 -21.45 2.46
N ALA A 87 0.13 -20.75 2.85
CA ALA A 87 0.12 -19.30 2.91
C ALA A 87 0.01 -18.70 1.49
N THR A 88 -0.80 -17.66 1.34
CA THR A 88 -0.88 -16.85 0.11
C THR A 88 -0.12 -15.55 0.31
N VAL A 89 0.79 -15.26 -0.61
CA VAL A 89 1.73 -14.14 -0.51
C VAL A 89 1.37 -13.12 -1.58
N LEU A 90 1.29 -11.85 -1.18
CA LEU A 90 1.17 -10.69 -2.04
C LEU A 90 2.36 -9.77 -1.80
N LEU A 91 2.75 -8.99 -2.81
CA LEU A 91 3.80 -7.99 -2.66
C LEU A 91 3.22 -6.58 -2.70
N VAL A 92 3.73 -5.73 -1.82
CA VAL A 92 3.50 -4.29 -1.81
C VAL A 92 4.83 -3.60 -2.06
N VAL A 93 4.81 -2.64 -2.97
CA VAL A 93 5.93 -1.77 -3.29
C VAL A 93 5.71 -0.43 -2.63
N GLY A 94 6.77 0.17 -2.12
CA GLY A 94 6.77 1.52 -1.53
C GLY A 94 8.01 2.32 -1.90
N GLY A 95 8.07 3.55 -1.38
CA GLY A 95 9.20 4.45 -1.55
C GLY A 95 10.49 3.94 -0.85
N PRO A 96 11.67 4.53 -1.12
CA PRO A 96 11.93 5.65 -2.03
C PRO A 96 11.64 5.33 -3.51
N LEU A 97 11.40 6.36 -4.33
CA LEU A 97 11.03 6.21 -5.73
C LEU A 97 12.24 6.34 -6.66
N ASN A 98 12.30 5.51 -7.69
CA ASN A 98 13.24 5.64 -8.80
C ASN A 98 12.55 6.32 -9.98
N ALA A 99 12.71 7.64 -10.11
CA ALA A 99 12.10 8.43 -11.17
C ALA A 99 12.50 8.02 -12.60
N LYS A 100 13.58 7.26 -12.79
CA LYS A 100 14.00 6.75 -14.11
C LYS A 100 13.09 5.62 -14.62
N ARG A 101 12.26 5.03 -13.76
CA ARG A 101 11.32 3.97 -14.11
C ARG A 101 9.95 4.37 -13.57
N THR A 102 8.97 4.49 -14.44
CA THR A 102 7.60 4.83 -14.06
C THR A 102 6.63 3.81 -14.63
N ASP A 103 5.42 3.77 -14.07
CA ASP A 103 4.32 3.03 -14.68
C ASP A 103 2.97 3.71 -14.41
N ALA A 104 1.89 3.09 -14.86
CA ALA A 104 0.54 3.66 -14.74
C ALA A 104 0.04 3.84 -13.30
N LEU A 105 0.64 3.15 -12.32
CA LEU A 105 0.24 3.19 -10.91
C LEU A 105 1.20 4.01 -10.05
N MET A 106 2.44 4.16 -10.51
CA MET A 106 3.46 5.00 -9.89
C MET A 106 4.05 5.93 -10.96
N PRO A 107 3.31 6.98 -11.36
CA PRO A 107 3.73 7.90 -12.41
C PRO A 107 4.96 8.73 -12.03
N ASP A 108 5.15 8.98 -10.72
CA ASP A 108 6.27 9.76 -10.19
C ASP A 108 7.55 8.94 -9.99
N GLY A 109 7.49 7.62 -10.22
CA GLY A 109 8.63 6.70 -10.08
C GLY A 109 8.24 5.41 -9.39
N CYS A 110 8.78 4.30 -9.85
CA CYS A 110 8.57 2.98 -9.26
C CYS A 110 9.34 2.85 -7.95
N GLY A 111 8.77 2.11 -6.99
CA GLY A 111 9.38 1.96 -5.67
C GLY A 111 10.65 1.11 -5.68
N THR A 112 11.52 1.40 -4.71
CA THR A 112 12.81 0.70 -4.50
C THR A 112 12.81 -0.19 -3.27
N GLN A 113 11.71 -0.19 -2.52
CA GLN A 113 11.47 -1.05 -1.38
C GLN A 113 10.18 -1.83 -1.57
N TRP A 114 10.13 -3.02 -0.98
CA TRP A 114 8.94 -3.86 -1.01
C TRP A 114 8.84 -4.76 0.23
N GLN A 115 7.61 -5.15 0.56
CA GLN A 115 7.28 -6.08 1.64
C GLN A 115 6.22 -7.06 1.15
N ALA A 116 6.24 -8.28 1.67
CA ALA A 116 5.17 -9.24 1.48
C ALA A 116 4.09 -9.09 2.54
N ILE A 117 2.84 -9.27 2.10
CA ILE A 117 1.70 -9.58 2.95
C ILE A 117 1.46 -11.07 2.82
N ILE A 118 1.54 -11.78 3.94
CA ILE A 118 1.44 -13.23 4.02
C ILE A 118 0.12 -13.58 4.71
N LEU A 119 -0.84 -14.04 3.90
CA LEU A 119 -2.15 -14.48 4.34
C LEU A 119 -2.11 -15.95 4.72
N ARG A 120 -2.55 -16.29 5.93
CA ARG A 120 -2.82 -17.67 6.36
C ARG A 120 -4.27 -17.79 6.79
N ARG A 121 -4.71 -19.01 7.12
CA ARG A 121 -6.05 -19.23 7.64
C ARG A 121 -6.19 -18.53 9.01
N GLY A 122 -6.75 -17.32 8.99
CA GLY A 122 -7.14 -16.58 10.19
C GLY A 122 -6.11 -15.55 10.65
N SER A 123 -4.98 -15.42 9.97
CA SER A 123 -3.94 -14.45 10.32
C SER A 123 -3.38 -13.77 9.09
N VAL A 124 -3.00 -12.51 9.26
CA VAL A 124 -2.24 -11.73 8.29
C VAL A 124 -0.93 -11.35 8.96
N SER A 125 0.17 -11.48 8.25
CA SER A 125 1.51 -11.10 8.72
C SER A 125 2.24 -10.38 7.60
N VAL A 126 3.24 -9.58 7.94
CA VAL A 126 4.07 -8.84 7.00
C VAL A 126 5.52 -9.30 7.08
N SER A 127 6.20 -9.37 5.95
CA SER A 127 7.63 -9.72 5.92
C SER A 127 8.50 -8.56 6.40
N LYS A 128 9.79 -8.82 6.59
CA LYS A 128 10.79 -7.75 6.66
C LYS A 128 10.82 -6.96 5.34
N ILE A 129 11.20 -5.70 5.43
CA ILE A 129 11.43 -4.86 4.26
C ILE A 129 12.59 -5.40 3.44
N SER A 130 12.39 -5.44 2.12
CA SER A 130 13.42 -5.78 1.15
C SER A 130 13.70 -4.58 0.26
N GLN A 131 14.97 -4.45 -0.14
CA GLN A 131 15.50 -3.31 -0.89
C GLN A 131 16.55 -3.77 -1.91
N GLY A 132 16.99 -2.86 -2.78
CA GLY A 132 18.06 -3.12 -3.75
C GLY A 132 17.57 -3.43 -5.16
N SER A 133 16.26 -3.41 -5.41
CA SER A 133 15.69 -3.51 -6.75
C SER A 133 14.54 -2.51 -6.93
N THR A 134 14.40 -1.98 -8.15
CA THR A 134 13.25 -1.15 -8.51
C THR A 134 12.13 -2.03 -9.03
N LEU A 135 10.96 -1.95 -8.41
CA LEU A 135 9.77 -2.72 -8.78
C LEU A 135 8.64 -1.81 -9.24
N CYS A 136 8.12 -2.04 -10.44
CA CYS A 136 6.95 -1.33 -10.95
C CYS A 136 5.71 -2.22 -10.77
N PRO A 137 4.70 -1.79 -10.00
CA PRO A 137 3.57 -2.63 -9.64
C PRO A 137 2.69 -3.07 -10.82
N SER A 138 2.65 -2.34 -11.93
CA SER A 138 1.78 -2.63 -13.09
C SER A 138 2.25 -3.80 -13.94
N ALA A 139 3.55 -4.12 -13.91
CA ALA A 139 4.16 -5.11 -14.78
C ALA A 139 4.11 -6.53 -14.21
N GLY A 140 3.71 -6.68 -12.95
CA GLY A 140 3.95 -7.91 -12.20
C GLY A 140 5.42 -8.09 -11.84
N THR A 141 5.73 -9.22 -11.21
CA THR A 141 7.11 -9.65 -10.96
C THR A 141 7.23 -11.17 -10.97
N ASP A 142 8.47 -11.65 -10.94
CA ASP A 142 8.77 -13.07 -10.91
C ASP A 142 8.32 -13.72 -9.60
N GLU A 143 7.83 -14.96 -9.68
CA GLU A 143 7.37 -15.73 -8.51
C GLU A 143 8.46 -15.87 -7.45
N LYS A 144 9.74 -15.94 -7.84
CA LYS A 144 10.88 -16.03 -6.92
C LYS A 144 10.92 -14.89 -5.92
N MET A 145 10.47 -13.68 -6.32
CA MET A 145 10.40 -12.53 -5.41
C MET A 145 9.40 -12.78 -4.28
N PHE A 146 8.26 -13.39 -4.57
CA PHE A 146 7.26 -13.76 -3.57
C PHE A 146 7.76 -14.88 -2.64
N TRP A 147 8.49 -15.85 -3.20
CA TRP A 147 9.07 -16.94 -2.42
C TRP A 147 10.12 -16.43 -1.43
N VAL A 148 11.05 -15.58 -1.90
CA VAL A 148 12.09 -14.94 -1.06
C VAL A 148 11.46 -14.04 0.01
N ALA A 149 10.37 -13.35 -0.31
CA ALA A 149 9.69 -12.49 0.65
C ALA A 149 9.03 -13.25 1.81
N ALA A 150 8.69 -14.53 1.58
CA ALA A 150 7.89 -15.33 2.49
C ALA A 150 8.71 -16.28 3.37
N HIS A 151 10.02 -16.41 3.11
CA HIS A 151 10.99 -17.24 3.82
C HIS A 151 12.03 -16.38 4.53
#